data_AF-A0A1Y3AXH7-F1
#
_entry.id   AF-A0A1Y3AXH7-F1
#
_cell.length_a   1.000
_cell.length_b   1.000
_cell.length_c   1.000
_cell.angle_alpha   90.00
_cell.angle_beta   90.00
_cell.angle_gamma   90.00
#
_symmetry.space_group_name_H-M   'P 1'
#
loop_
_entity.id
_entity.type
_entity.pdbx_description
1 polymer ?
#
loop_
_entity_poly.entity_id
_entity_poly.type
_entity_poly.pdbx_seq_one_letter_code
_entity_poly.pdbx_strand_id
1 'polypeptide(L)'
;MTELKQKFRKNKSNSNPIEVSQICDLIYELNQICPNIVSGLLPHIEFKLKTNEEKERCEYTKLLARLFSDRNSDLAKNFPEAWKQFLGRFRDISVSVRVRCCQYSMHFLVHHKDLRQDITEQLRQRQHDADENVRYEVVMAIVSAGKKGIDNINEDLLGFVKE
;
A
#
# COMPACT_ATOMS: atom_id res chain seq x y z
N MET A 1 13.51 43.77 -35.35
CA MET A 1 14.00 43.12 -34.12
C MET A 1 12.83 42.57 -33.28
N THR A 2 11.80 42.00 -33.92
CA THR A 2 10.54 41.65 -33.22
C THR A 2 9.96 40.29 -33.65
N GLU A 3 10.38 39.73 -34.78
CA GLU A 3 9.85 38.45 -35.28
C GLU A 3 10.70 37.22 -34.88
N LEU A 4 11.99 37.39 -34.56
CA LEU A 4 12.83 36.28 -34.08
C LEU A 4 12.55 35.88 -32.61
N LYS A 5 11.91 36.73 -31.80
CA LYS A 5 11.58 36.41 -30.40
C LYS A 5 10.30 35.58 -30.24
N GLN A 6 9.48 35.46 -31.29
CA GLN A 6 8.24 34.68 -31.26
C GLN A 6 8.45 33.20 -31.63
N LYS A 7 9.53 32.86 -32.33
CA LYS A 7 9.86 31.47 -32.70
C LYS A 7 10.51 30.64 -31.58
N PHE A 8 10.94 31.26 -30.48
CA PHE A 8 11.54 30.57 -29.33
C PHE A 8 10.58 30.23 -28.20
N ARG A 9 9.27 30.49 -28.35
CA ARG A 9 8.29 30.35 -27.25
C ARG A 9 7.19 29.29 -27.46
N LYS A 10 7.40 28.33 -28.37
CA LYS A 10 6.52 27.17 -28.55
C LYS A 10 7.31 25.88 -28.79
N ASN A 11 8.09 25.49 -27.79
CA ASN A 11 8.32 24.07 -27.48
C ASN A 11 7.97 23.88 -25.99
N LYS A 12 6.71 24.16 -25.63
CA LYS A 12 6.16 23.61 -24.39
C LYS A 12 5.89 22.15 -24.72
N SER A 13 6.74 21.25 -24.21
CA SER A 13 6.45 19.83 -24.22
C SER A 13 5.04 19.65 -23.66
N ASN A 14 4.13 19.15 -24.49
CA ASN A 14 2.76 18.83 -24.10
C ASN A 14 2.76 17.52 -23.29
N SER A 15 3.66 17.43 -22.32
CA SER A 15 3.74 16.31 -21.39
C SER A 15 2.70 16.57 -20.31
N ASN A 16 1.60 15.81 -20.35
CA ASN A 16 0.72 15.70 -19.19
C ASN A 16 1.58 15.40 -17.95
N PRO A 17 1.29 16.01 -16.79
CA PRO A 17 1.96 15.66 -15.55
C PRO A 17 1.89 14.15 -15.33
N ILE A 18 3.01 13.51 -14.99
CA ILE A 18 3.03 12.08 -14.66
C ILE A 18 2.27 11.91 -13.35
N GLU A 19 1.24 11.06 -13.36
CA GLU A 19 0.44 10.78 -12.17
C GLU A 19 1.22 9.91 -11.18
N VAL A 20 1.06 10.16 -9.87
CA VAL A 20 1.76 9.40 -8.82
C VAL A 20 1.46 7.89 -8.93
N SER A 21 0.25 7.52 -9.32
CA SER A 21 -0.13 6.11 -9.54
C SER A 21 0.73 5.46 -10.63
N GLN A 22 1.04 6.16 -11.72
CA GLN A 22 1.88 5.65 -12.80
C GLN A 22 3.32 5.43 -12.34
N ILE A 23 3.83 6.32 -11.48
CA ILE A 23 5.15 6.16 -10.87
C ILE A 23 5.15 4.92 -9.97
N CYS A 24 4.12 4.74 -9.15
CA CYS A 24 4.00 3.60 -8.26
C CYS A 24 3.89 2.28 -9.03
N ASP A 25 3.09 2.24 -10.09
CA ASP A 25 2.98 1.08 -10.96
C ASP A 25 4.33 0.74 -11.62
N LEU A 26 5.07 1.74 -12.12
CA LEU A 26 6.41 1.51 -12.67
C LEU A 26 7.39 0.96 -11.64
N ILE A 27 7.38 1.46 -10.40
CA ILE A 27 8.24 0.94 -9.32
C ILE A 27 7.88 -0.51 -9.01
N TYR A 28 6.59 -0.85 -8.99
CA TYR A 28 6.16 -2.23 -8.76
C TYR A 28 6.63 -3.17 -9.87
N GLU A 29 6.46 -2.80 -11.14
CA GLU A 29 6.94 -3.60 -12.27
C GLU A 29 8.48 -3.70 -12.26
N LEU A 30 9.17 -2.63 -11.89
CA LEU A 30 10.63 -2.64 -11.74
C LEU A 30 11.07 -3.61 -10.65
N ASN A 31 10.32 -3.76 -9.56
CA ASN A 31 10.62 -4.74 -8.51
C ASN A 31 10.62 -6.17 -9.04
N GLN A 32 9.73 -6.48 -9.98
CA GLN A 32 9.63 -7.81 -10.60
C GLN A 32 10.84 -8.15 -11.49
N ILE A 33 11.51 -7.13 -12.04
CA ILE A 33 12.63 -7.28 -12.97
C ILE A 33 13.98 -7.12 -12.25
N CYS A 34 14.08 -6.13 -11.37
CA CYS A 34 15.31 -5.75 -10.69
C CYS A 34 15.02 -5.30 -9.23
N PRO A 35 14.77 -6.24 -8.31
CA PRO A 35 14.38 -5.93 -6.93
C PRO A 35 15.46 -5.13 -6.17
N ASN A 36 16.73 -5.31 -6.51
CA ASN A 36 17.84 -4.57 -5.89
C ASN A 36 17.72 -3.04 -6.06
N ILE A 37 17.19 -2.58 -7.19
CA ILE A 37 16.95 -1.15 -7.42
C ILE A 37 15.84 -0.66 -6.47
N VAL A 38 14.75 -1.41 -6.36
CA VAL A 38 13.61 -1.03 -5.51
C VAL A 38 13.97 -1.07 -4.02
N SER A 39 14.80 -2.02 -3.60
CA SER A 39 15.39 -2.05 -2.25
C SER A 39 16.15 -0.75 -1.93
N GLY A 40 16.91 -0.20 -2.89
CA GLY A 40 17.57 1.09 -2.75
C GLY A 40 16.61 2.30 -2.71
N LEU A 41 15.40 2.15 -3.27
CA LEU A 41 14.37 3.19 -3.28
C LEU A 41 13.47 3.20 -2.04
N LEU A 42 13.45 2.12 -1.24
CA LEU A 42 12.54 2.00 -0.09
C LEU A 42 12.58 3.18 0.89
N PRO A 43 13.75 3.71 1.31
CA PRO A 43 13.80 4.87 2.19
C PRO A 43 13.12 6.11 1.59
N HIS A 44 13.20 6.27 0.27
CA HIS A 44 12.54 7.36 -0.44
C HIS A 44 11.02 7.13 -0.51
N ILE A 45 10.58 5.89 -0.72
CA ILE A 45 9.16 5.51 -0.71
C ILE A 45 8.56 5.72 0.69
N GLU A 46 9.26 5.33 1.75
CA GLU A 46 8.84 5.55 3.14
C GLU A 46 8.65 7.03 3.46
N PHE A 47 9.55 7.89 2.98
CA PHE A 47 9.43 9.33 3.18
C PHE A 47 8.13 9.87 2.59
N LYS A 48 7.66 9.30 1.47
CA LYS A 48 6.40 9.68 0.85
C LYS A 48 5.16 9.32 1.68
N LEU A 49 5.25 8.40 2.63
CA LEU A 49 4.16 8.15 3.57
C LEU A 49 3.89 9.31 4.54
N LYS A 50 4.85 10.24 4.68
CA LYS A 50 4.77 11.40 5.59
C LYS A 50 4.25 12.67 4.92
N THR A 51 3.91 12.61 3.63
CA THR A 51 3.34 13.73 2.88
C THR A 51 1.95 14.11 3.40
N ASN A 52 1.63 15.40 3.35
CA ASN A 52 0.29 15.90 3.67
C ASN A 52 -0.70 15.61 2.53
N GLU A 53 -0.20 15.38 1.31
CA GLU A 53 -1.02 15.08 0.14
C GLU A 53 -1.65 13.69 0.22
N GLU A 54 -2.95 13.62 0.52
CA GLU A 54 -3.67 12.35 0.69
C GLU A 54 -3.48 11.39 -0.50
N LYS A 55 -3.64 11.90 -1.73
CA LYS A 55 -3.53 11.10 -2.95
C LYS A 55 -2.16 10.43 -3.06
N GLU A 56 -1.10 11.19 -2.77
CA GLU A 56 0.27 10.68 -2.80
C GLU A 56 0.47 9.62 -1.71
N ARG A 57 0.03 9.91 -0.48
CA ARG A 57 0.13 8.96 0.64
C ARG A 57 -0.63 7.66 0.37
N CYS A 58 -1.80 7.73 -0.25
CA CYS A 58 -2.61 6.56 -0.60
C CYS A 58 -1.93 5.69 -1.67
N GLU A 59 -1.40 6.29 -2.74
CA GLU A 59 -0.72 5.54 -3.81
C GLU A 59 0.60 4.89 -3.32
N TYR A 60 1.40 5.59 -2.51
CA TYR A 60 2.61 4.98 -1.93
C TYR A 60 2.29 3.91 -0.86
N THR A 61 1.20 4.07 -0.11
CA THR A 61 0.72 3.01 0.80
C THR A 61 0.30 1.77 0.01
N LYS A 62 -0.44 1.95 -1.10
CA LYS A 62 -0.81 0.87 -2.02
C LYS A 62 0.43 0.19 -2.62
N LEU A 63 1.43 0.96 -3.03
CA LEU A 63 2.70 0.43 -3.55
C LEU A 63 3.39 -0.46 -2.52
N LEU A 64 3.58 0.03 -1.30
CA LEU A 64 4.21 -0.76 -0.23
C LEU A 64 3.40 -2.01 0.12
N ALA A 65 2.07 -1.90 0.17
CA ALA A 65 1.21 -3.07 0.40
C ALA A 65 1.44 -4.15 -0.66
N ARG A 66 1.52 -3.78 -1.94
CA ARG A 66 1.83 -4.70 -3.04
C ARG A 66 3.23 -5.29 -2.92
N LEU A 67 4.24 -4.46 -2.67
CA LEU A 67 5.64 -4.89 -2.56
C LEU A 67 5.84 -5.87 -1.39
N PHE A 68 5.28 -5.57 -0.21
CA PHE A 68 5.45 -6.42 0.97
C PHE A 68 4.61 -7.70 0.90
N SER A 69 3.42 -7.66 0.29
CA SER A 69 2.52 -8.82 0.23
C SER A 69 2.72 -9.75 -0.97
N ASP A 70 3.66 -9.43 -1.85
CA ASP A 70 3.99 -10.29 -2.99
C ASP A 70 4.53 -11.65 -2.52
N ARG A 71 4.23 -12.74 -3.22
CA ARG A 71 4.38 -14.13 -2.70
C ARG A 71 5.77 -14.47 -2.19
N ASN A 72 6.79 -13.94 -2.85
CA ASN A 72 8.19 -14.24 -2.57
C ASN A 72 8.93 -13.03 -1.99
N SER A 73 8.19 -12.02 -1.52
CA SER A 73 8.79 -10.82 -0.96
C SER A 73 9.40 -11.10 0.41
N ASP A 74 10.67 -10.73 0.58
CA ASP A 74 11.35 -10.68 1.86
C ASP A 74 11.56 -9.23 2.34
N LEU A 75 10.95 -8.26 1.66
CA LEU A 75 11.14 -6.83 1.92
C LEU A 75 10.73 -6.43 3.34
N ALA A 76 9.64 -6.98 3.87
CA ALA A 76 9.21 -6.67 5.23
C ALA A 76 10.23 -7.13 6.29
N LYS A 77 10.89 -8.27 6.04
CA LYS A 77 11.94 -8.82 6.90
C LYS A 77 13.26 -8.05 6.76
N ASN A 78 13.62 -7.68 5.53
CA ASN A 78 14.87 -6.97 5.23
C ASN A 78 14.79 -5.48 5.62
N PHE A 79 13.59 -4.90 5.64
CA PHE A 79 13.34 -3.49 5.94
C PHE A 79 12.26 -3.34 7.03
N PRO A 80 12.56 -3.73 8.29
CA PRO A 80 11.58 -3.74 9.37
C PRO A 80 11.05 -2.34 9.75
N GLU A 81 11.84 -1.29 9.57
CA GLU A 81 11.36 0.08 9.79
C GLU A 81 10.34 0.48 8.70
N ALA A 82 10.60 0.15 7.44
CA ALA A 82 9.65 0.35 6.33
C ALA A 82 8.32 -0.36 6.60
N TRP A 83 8.41 -1.61 7.04
CA TRP A 83 7.26 -2.41 7.45
C TRP A 83 6.47 -1.73 8.56
N LYS A 84 7.14 -1.25 9.61
CA LYS A 84 6.51 -0.52 10.72
C LYS A 84 5.85 0.78 10.25
N GLN A 85 6.47 1.55 9.36
CA GLN A 85 5.89 2.76 8.79
C GLN A 85 4.62 2.45 7.98
N PHE A 86 4.62 1.36 7.21
CA PHE A 86 3.46 0.84 6.51
C PHE A 86 2.34 0.43 7.47
N LEU A 87 2.62 -0.37 8.51
CA LEU A 87 1.63 -0.75 9.52
C LEU A 87 1.00 0.49 10.20
N GLY A 88 1.79 1.54 10.41
CA GLY A 88 1.30 2.82 10.91
C GLY A 88 0.19 3.45 10.05
N ARG A 89 0.10 3.13 8.75
CA ARG A 89 -0.94 3.65 7.84
C ARG A 89 -2.32 3.05 8.08
N PHE A 90 -2.44 1.94 8.81
CA PHE A 90 -3.75 1.49 9.29
C PHE A 90 -4.41 2.51 10.23
N ARG A 91 -3.63 3.43 10.84
CA ARG A 91 -4.13 4.54 11.67
C ARG A 91 -4.02 5.90 10.99
N ASP A 92 -3.96 5.93 9.66
CA ASP A 92 -3.92 7.20 8.92
C ASP A 92 -5.16 8.06 9.20
N ILE A 93 -5.00 9.38 9.16
CA ILE A 93 -6.12 10.31 9.31
C ILE A 93 -7.11 10.18 8.15
N SER A 94 -6.64 9.79 6.97
CA SER A 94 -7.50 9.60 5.82
C SER A 94 -8.14 8.21 5.82
N VAL A 95 -9.46 8.20 5.68
CA VAL A 95 -10.25 6.98 5.47
C VAL A 95 -9.74 6.22 4.24
N SER A 96 -9.43 6.91 3.13
CA SER A 96 -9.04 6.26 1.88
C SER A 96 -7.75 5.45 2.01
N VAL A 97 -6.80 5.94 2.81
CA VAL A 97 -5.55 5.23 3.13
C VAL A 97 -5.83 4.00 4.00
N ARG A 98 -6.67 4.13 5.04
CA ARG A 98 -7.02 3.00 5.93
C ARG A 98 -7.79 1.89 5.21
N VAL A 99 -8.74 2.28 4.35
CA VAL A 99 -9.44 1.37 3.42
C VAL A 99 -8.43 0.61 2.57
N ARG A 100 -7.44 1.30 1.99
CA ARG A 100 -6.40 0.68 1.17
C ARG A 100 -5.59 -0.36 1.96
N CYS A 101 -5.21 -0.06 3.21
CA CYS A 101 -4.51 -1.02 4.05
C CYS A 101 -5.33 -2.31 4.29
N CYS A 102 -6.62 -2.16 4.61
CA CYS A 102 -7.51 -3.30 4.85
C CYS A 102 -7.70 -4.14 3.57
N GLN A 103 -7.93 -3.50 2.42
CA GLN A 103 -8.08 -4.17 1.12
C GLN A 103 -6.92 -5.13 0.79
N TYR A 104 -5.69 -4.74 1.09
CA TYR A 104 -4.50 -5.55 0.81
C TYR A 104 -4.17 -6.58 1.91
N SER A 105 -4.82 -6.50 3.08
CA SER A 105 -4.51 -7.37 4.23
C SER A 105 -4.63 -8.85 3.92
N MET A 106 -5.59 -9.23 3.06
CA MET A 106 -5.76 -10.60 2.57
C MET A 106 -4.48 -11.18 1.96
N HIS A 107 -3.71 -10.41 1.18
CA HIS A 107 -2.52 -10.93 0.53
C HIS A 107 -1.44 -11.34 1.53
N PHE A 108 -1.29 -10.58 2.61
CA PHE A 108 -0.39 -10.95 3.71
C PHE A 108 -0.86 -12.21 4.42
N LEU A 109 -2.16 -12.32 4.73
CA LEU A 109 -2.71 -13.50 5.38
C LEU A 109 -2.48 -14.79 4.54
N VAL A 110 -2.57 -14.69 3.22
CA VAL A 110 -2.40 -15.83 2.31
C VAL A 110 -0.93 -16.15 2.05
N HIS A 111 -0.09 -15.14 1.83
CA HIS A 111 1.29 -15.35 1.35
C HIS A 111 2.35 -15.39 2.45
N HIS A 112 2.15 -14.66 3.55
CA HIS A 112 3.20 -14.38 4.54
C HIS A 112 2.77 -14.81 5.94
N LYS A 113 3.02 -16.08 6.27
CA LYS A 113 2.62 -16.67 7.57
C LYS A 113 3.25 -15.95 8.75
N ASP A 114 4.49 -15.49 8.60
CA ASP A 114 5.27 -14.73 9.58
C ASP A 114 4.70 -13.33 9.85
N LEU A 115 4.03 -12.71 8.88
CA LEU A 115 3.44 -11.37 9.03
C LEU A 115 1.98 -11.39 9.50
N ARG A 116 1.36 -12.58 9.64
CA ARG A 116 -0.07 -12.72 9.98
C ARG A 116 -0.43 -12.06 11.31
N GLN A 117 0.44 -12.17 12.31
CA GLN A 117 0.16 -11.62 13.64
C GLN A 117 0.08 -10.09 13.59
N ASP A 118 1.02 -9.44 12.92
CA ASP A 118 1.03 -7.99 12.75
C ASP A 118 -0.23 -7.49 12.05
N ILE A 119 -0.64 -8.18 10.98
CA ILE A 119 -1.85 -7.86 10.21
C ILE A 119 -3.12 -8.12 11.02
N THR A 120 -3.17 -9.22 11.76
CA THR A 120 -4.30 -9.54 12.66
C THR A 120 -4.50 -8.45 13.68
N GLU A 121 -3.42 -7.94 14.28
CA GLU A 121 -3.47 -6.83 15.23
C GLU A 121 -3.96 -5.53 14.57
N GLN A 122 -3.54 -5.23 13.34
CA GLN A 122 -4.07 -4.05 12.65
C GLN A 122 -5.56 -4.19 12.34
N LEU A 123 -6.02 -5.36 11.88
CA LEU A 123 -7.43 -5.61 11.59
C LEU A 123 -8.29 -5.56 12.85
N ARG A 124 -7.80 -6.09 13.99
CA ARG A 124 -8.45 -5.97 15.31
C ARG A 124 -8.76 -4.51 15.66
N GLN A 125 -7.84 -3.60 15.37
CA GLN A 125 -8.02 -2.18 15.65
C GLN A 125 -8.94 -1.47 14.66
N ARG A 126 -9.24 -2.08 13.52
CA ARG A 126 -10.08 -1.54 12.44
C ARG A 126 -11.48 -2.15 12.38
N GLN A 127 -11.74 -3.27 13.06
CA GLN A 127 -13.07 -3.87 13.05
C GLN A 127 -14.17 -2.94 13.61
N HIS A 128 -13.80 -2.03 14.52
CA HIS A 128 -14.68 -0.97 15.05
C HIS A 128 -14.26 0.41 14.60
N ASP A 129 -13.74 0.53 13.37
CA ASP A 129 -13.43 1.84 12.81
C ASP A 129 -14.66 2.75 12.79
N ALA A 130 -14.46 4.07 12.94
CA ALA A 130 -15.56 5.04 12.84
C ALA A 130 -16.19 5.03 11.44
N ASP A 131 -15.40 4.79 10.40
CA ASP A 131 -15.87 4.73 9.02
C ASP A 131 -16.33 3.32 8.63
N GLU A 132 -17.54 3.22 8.07
CA GLU A 132 -18.13 1.94 7.69
C GLU A 132 -17.41 1.23 6.55
N ASN A 133 -16.79 1.98 5.63
CA ASN A 133 -16.05 1.38 4.52
C ASN A 133 -14.79 0.67 5.03
N VAL A 134 -14.15 1.21 6.07
CA VAL A 134 -13.00 0.54 6.70
C VAL A 134 -13.44 -0.76 7.37
N ARG A 135 -14.55 -0.74 8.13
CA ARG A 135 -15.11 -1.95 8.75
C ARG A 135 -15.48 -3.01 7.71
N TYR A 136 -16.11 -2.60 6.62
CA TYR A 136 -16.45 -3.47 5.50
C TYR A 136 -15.20 -4.15 4.92
N GLU A 137 -14.12 -3.39 4.70
CA GLU A 137 -12.88 -3.95 4.15
C GLU A 137 -12.15 -4.90 5.10
N VAL A 138 -12.29 -4.75 6.41
CA VAL A 138 -11.80 -5.74 7.39
C VAL A 138 -12.48 -7.09 7.16
N VAL A 139 -13.82 -7.10 7.08
CA VAL A 139 -14.60 -8.32 6.81
C VAL A 139 -14.22 -8.92 5.47
N MET A 140 -14.11 -8.09 4.42
CA MET A 140 -13.76 -8.57 3.08
C MET A 140 -12.35 -9.15 3.01
N ALA A 141 -11.37 -8.58 3.71
CA ALA A 141 -10.02 -9.13 3.78
C ALA A 141 -10.00 -10.53 4.42
N ILE A 142 -10.72 -10.69 5.53
CA ILE A 142 -10.83 -11.96 6.26
C ILE A 142 -11.53 -13.00 5.39
N VAL A 143 -12.75 -12.70 4.90
CA VAL A 143 -13.52 -13.61 4.04
C VAL A 143 -12.73 -14.02 2.79
N SER A 144 -12.02 -13.07 2.18
CA SER A 144 -11.21 -13.36 0.98
C SER A 144 -10.03 -14.28 1.29
N ALA A 145 -9.35 -14.10 2.43
CA ALA A 145 -8.28 -15.00 2.86
C ALA A 145 -8.80 -16.43 3.14
N GLY A 146 -9.96 -16.54 3.80
CA GLY A 146 -10.60 -17.84 4.11
C GLY A 146 -11.06 -18.59 2.88
N LYS A 147 -11.62 -17.88 1.88
CA LYS A 147 -11.96 -18.45 0.58
C LYS A 147 -10.73 -19.04 -0.15
N LYS A 148 -9.53 -18.54 0.13
CA LYS A 148 -8.27 -19.10 -0.41
C LYS A 148 -7.73 -20.28 0.42
N GLY A 149 -8.21 -20.46 1.64
CA GLY A 149 -7.83 -21.54 2.54
C GLY A 149 -8.15 -21.17 3.98
N ILE A 150 -8.84 -22.05 4.71
CA ILE A 150 -9.26 -21.76 6.09
C ILE A 150 -8.06 -21.55 7.02
N ASP A 151 -6.94 -22.23 6.75
CA ASP A 151 -5.67 -22.09 7.48
C ASP A 151 -5.03 -20.70 7.35
N ASN A 152 -5.57 -19.81 6.50
CA ASN A 152 -5.15 -18.41 6.41
C ASN A 152 -5.78 -17.52 7.47
N ILE A 153 -6.81 -18.02 8.18
CA ILE A 153 -7.55 -17.29 9.21
C ILE A 153 -7.36 -18.01 10.55
N ASN A 154 -7.08 -17.27 11.63
CA ASN A 154 -7.06 -17.80 12.99
C ASN A 154 -8.38 -17.50 13.73
N GLU A 155 -8.53 -18.00 14.96
CA GLU A 155 -9.75 -17.80 15.74
C GLU A 155 -10.06 -16.32 16.01
N ASP A 156 -9.03 -15.49 16.21
CA ASP A 156 -9.18 -14.03 16.38
C ASP A 156 -9.91 -13.41 15.17
N LEU A 157 -9.39 -13.65 13.97
CA LEU A 157 -9.97 -13.11 12.73
C LEU A 157 -11.38 -13.66 12.47
N LEU A 158 -11.67 -14.91 12.85
CA LEU A 158 -13.04 -15.45 12.79
C LEU A 158 -13.97 -14.74 13.79
N GLY A 159 -13.46 -14.35 14.95
CA GLY A 159 -14.19 -13.55 15.94
C GLY A 159 -14.66 -12.22 15.35
N PHE A 160 -13.79 -11.55 14.60
CA PHE A 160 -14.07 -10.21 14.04
C PHE A 160 -15.23 -10.17 13.03
N VAL A 161 -15.59 -11.31 12.44
CA VAL A 161 -16.68 -11.41 11.44
C VAL A 161 -18.00 -11.88 12.06
N LYS A 162 -17.99 -12.33 13.32
CA LYS A 162 -19.18 -12.83 14.02
C LYS A 162 -19.95 -11.75 14.77
N GLU A 163 -19.30 -10.62 15.06
CA GLU A 163 -19.87 -9.46 15.75
C GLU A 163 -20.68 -8.57 14.81
#